data_AF-A0A3S4K8P5-F1
#
_entry.id   AF-A0A3S4K8P5-F1
#
_cell.length_a   1.000
_cell.length_b   1.000
_cell.length_c   1.000
_cell.angle_alpha   90.00
_cell.angle_beta   90.00
_cell.angle_gamma   90.00
#
_symmetry.space_group_name_H-M   'P 1'
#
loop_
_entity.id
_entity.type
_entity.pdbx_description
1 polymer ?
#
loop_
_entity_poly.entity_id
_entity_poly.type
_entity_poly.pdbx_seq_one_letter_code
_entity_poly.pdbx_strand_id
1 'polypeptide(L)'
;MACAYYKFLRDVDSVETHLVMSQAARQTLALETHFSLREVQALADVTHDARDIAASISSGSYPTAGMVILPCSIKTLSGIVHSYTDGLLTRAADVILKERRPLVLCVRETPLHIGHLRLMTQAAEDRRGDYAAGSGFLSSSSDVR
;
A
#
# COMPACT_ATOMS: atom_id res chain seq x y z
N MET A 1 -1.53 1.26 -13.76
CA MET A 1 -2.31 1.49 -12.52
C MET A 1 -1.57 2.40 -11.53
N ALA A 2 -0.37 2.03 -11.06
CA ALA A 2 0.43 2.86 -10.14
C ALA A 2 0.70 4.30 -10.64
N CYS A 3 1.11 4.45 -11.90
CA CYS A 3 1.38 5.77 -12.49
C CYS A 3 0.12 6.65 -12.59
N ALA A 4 -1.06 6.06 -12.81
CA ALA A 4 -2.32 6.81 -12.87
C ALA A 4 -2.74 7.32 -11.48
N TYR A 5 -2.50 6.50 -10.44
CA TYR A 5 -2.74 6.89 -9.06
C TYR A 5 -1.84 8.05 -8.62
N TYR A 6 -0.54 8.01 -8.94
CA TYR A 6 0.36 9.13 -8.62
C TYR A 6 0.03 10.41 -9.39
N LYS A 7 -0.40 10.29 -10.65
CA LYS A 7 -0.92 11.47 -11.39
C LYS A 7 -2.11 12.10 -10.69
N PHE A 8 -3.04 11.27 -10.19
CA PHE A 8 -4.18 11.76 -9.41
C PHE A 8 -3.75 12.42 -8.09
N LEU A 9 -2.80 11.84 -7.36
CA LEU A 9 -2.34 12.40 -6.08
C LEU A 9 -1.57 13.72 -6.25
N ARG A 10 -0.85 13.91 -7.36
CA ARG A 10 -0.17 15.17 -7.66
C ARG A 10 -1.16 16.35 -7.74
N ASP A 11 -2.39 16.10 -8.18
CA ASP A 11 -3.42 17.13 -8.31
C ASP A 11 -4.09 17.46 -6.95
N VAL A 12 -3.63 16.84 -5.86
CA VAL A 12 -4.07 17.11 -4.48
C VAL A 12 -2.97 17.84 -3.73
N ASP A 13 -2.95 19.17 -3.82
CA ASP A 13 -1.92 20.06 -3.26
C ASP A 13 -1.67 19.91 -1.74
N SER A 14 -2.55 19.21 -1.02
CA SER A 14 -2.48 19.05 0.44
C SER A 14 -1.83 17.75 0.93
N VAL A 15 -1.28 16.91 0.04
CA VAL A 15 -0.75 15.59 0.42
C VAL A 15 0.70 15.40 -0.06
N GLU A 16 1.64 15.36 0.88
CA GLU A 16 3.02 14.91 0.61
C GLU A 16 3.05 13.39 0.40
N THR A 17 3.71 12.95 -0.68
CA THR A 17 3.76 11.57 -1.12
C THR A 17 5.15 10.96 -0.97
N HIS A 18 5.19 9.80 -0.30
CA HIS A 18 6.41 9.00 -0.13
C HIS A 18 6.35 7.75 -1.00
N LEU A 19 7.25 7.65 -1.98
CA LEU A 19 7.36 6.50 -2.88
C LEU A 19 8.43 5.52 -2.40
N VAL A 20 8.06 4.24 -2.32
CA VAL A 20 8.99 3.11 -2.22
C VAL A 20 8.73 2.17 -3.38
N MET A 21 9.78 1.82 -4.13
CA MET A 21 9.68 0.86 -5.24
C MET A 21 10.53 -0.38 -4.96
N SER A 22 9.87 -1.55 -4.87
CA SER A 22 10.57 -2.83 -4.82
C SER A 22 11.29 -3.11 -6.14
N GLN A 23 12.30 -4.00 -6.10
CA GLN A 23 12.99 -4.43 -7.31
C GLN A 23 12.05 -5.04 -8.35
N ALA A 24 11.11 -5.89 -7.91
CA ALA A 24 10.09 -6.48 -8.76
C ALA A 24 9.20 -5.39 -9.40
N ALA A 25 8.79 -4.38 -8.64
CA ALA A 25 8.00 -3.27 -9.19
C ALA A 25 8.74 -2.48 -10.28
N ARG A 26 10.06 -2.31 -10.14
CA ARG A 26 10.89 -1.68 -11.20
C ARG A 26 10.93 -2.51 -12.47
N GLN A 27 11.01 -3.84 -12.36
CA GLN A 27 10.96 -4.75 -13.50
C GLN A 27 9.59 -4.72 -14.18
N THR A 28 8.52 -4.80 -13.40
CA THR A 28 7.14 -4.70 -13.91
C THR A 28 6.89 -3.38 -14.61
N LEU A 29 7.39 -2.26 -14.07
CA LEU A 29 7.28 -0.95 -14.71
C LEU A 29 7.86 -0.95 -16.13
N ALA A 30 9.05 -1.52 -16.30
CA ALA A 30 9.73 -1.59 -17.58
C ALA A 30 9.05 -2.53 -18.59
N LEU A 31 8.33 -3.55 -18.11
CA LEU A 31 7.64 -4.53 -18.96
C LEU A 31 6.22 -4.08 -19.34
N GLU A 32 5.51 -3.39 -18.45
CA GLU A 32 4.08 -3.10 -18.61
C GLU A 32 3.79 -1.65 -18.99
N THR A 33 4.79 -0.77 -19.02
CA THR A 33 4.58 0.67 -19.27
C THR A 33 5.70 1.29 -20.10
N HIS A 34 5.42 2.46 -20.67
CA HIS A 34 6.43 3.29 -21.32
C HIS A 34 7.11 4.29 -20.37
N PHE A 35 6.75 4.29 -19.09
CA PHE A 35 7.37 5.20 -18.12
C PHE A 35 8.74 4.68 -17.70
N SER A 36 9.71 5.58 -17.68
CA SER A 36 10.99 5.35 -17.02
C SER A 36 10.83 5.38 -15.50
N LEU A 37 11.76 4.73 -14.81
CA LEU A 37 11.85 4.80 -13.35
C LEU A 37 11.91 6.24 -12.83
N ARG A 38 12.68 7.09 -13.51
CA ARG A 38 12.87 8.49 -13.15
C ARG A 38 11.58 9.29 -13.27
N GLU A 39 10.79 9.06 -14.32
CA GLU A 39 9.49 9.73 -14.49
C GLU A 39 8.55 9.38 -13.35
N VAL A 40 8.49 8.10 -12.95
CA VAL A 40 7.64 7.66 -11.82
C VAL A 40 8.14 8.25 -10.50
N GLN A 41 9.45 8.25 -10.27
CA GLN A 41 10.06 8.85 -9.08
C GLN A 41 9.74 10.34 -8.98
N ALA A 42 9.76 11.06 -10.10
CA ALA A 42 9.43 12.48 -10.16
C ALA A 42 7.93 12.76 -9.91
N LEU A 43 7.06 11.73 -9.89
CA LEU A 43 5.66 11.90 -9.51
C LEU A 43 5.44 11.99 -8.00
N ALA A 44 6.44 11.64 -7.18
CA ALA A 44 6.36 11.69 -5.73
C ALA A 44 7.25 12.80 -5.16
N ASP A 45 6.88 13.33 -3.99
CA ASP A 45 7.65 14.37 -3.30
C ASP A 45 8.93 13.82 -2.68
N VAL A 46 8.86 12.60 -2.12
CA VAL A 46 9.99 11.91 -1.51
C VAL A 46 10.09 10.49 -2.03
N THR A 47 11.29 10.05 -2.42
CA THR A 47 11.54 8.68 -2.86
C THR A 47 12.55 7.99 -1.95
N HIS A 48 12.25 6.78 -1.51
CA HIS A 48 13.11 5.99 -0.61
C HIS A 48 13.62 4.72 -1.31
N ASP A 49 14.85 4.29 -1.02
CA ASP A 49 15.34 2.96 -1.43
C ASP A 49 14.60 1.90 -0.60
N ALA A 50 14.09 0.85 -1.26
CA ALA A 50 13.37 -0.23 -0.59
C ALA A 50 14.21 -1.00 0.45
N ARG A 51 15.55 -0.85 0.44
CA ARG A 51 16.48 -1.44 1.40
C ARG A 51 16.82 -0.50 2.56
N ASP A 52 16.47 0.77 2.45
CA ASP A 52 16.77 1.75 3.48
C ASP A 52 15.77 1.66 4.64
N ILE A 53 16.03 0.73 5.56
CA ILE A 53 15.20 0.55 6.76
C ILE A 53 15.32 1.73 7.74
N ALA A 54 16.27 2.65 7.55
CA ALA A 54 16.45 3.84 8.38
C ALA A 54 15.65 5.05 7.87
N ALA A 55 14.96 4.92 6.74
CA ALA A 55 14.09 5.96 6.19
C ALA A 55 12.98 6.36 7.17
N SER A 56 12.55 7.62 7.12
CA SER A 56 11.61 8.21 8.08
C SER A 56 10.30 7.41 8.25
N ILE A 57 9.77 6.88 7.15
CA ILE A 57 8.52 6.10 7.12
C ILE A 57 8.60 4.73 7.82
N SER A 58 9.81 4.29 8.24
CA SER A 58 10.00 3.10 9.07
C SER A 58 9.77 3.35 10.56
N SER A 59 9.54 4.61 10.95
CA SER A 59 9.21 5.02 12.32
C SER A 59 7.74 5.39 12.46
N GLY A 60 7.10 4.91 13.54
CA GLY A 60 5.73 5.29 13.88
C GLY A 60 5.59 6.75 14.33
N SER A 61 6.66 7.35 14.85
CA SER A 61 6.67 8.77 15.22
C SER A 61 6.63 9.72 14.02
N TYR A 62 6.97 9.23 12.82
CA TYR A 62 6.85 10.02 11.60
C TYR A 62 5.36 10.09 11.20
N PRO A 63 4.77 11.29 11.08
CA PRO A 63 3.35 11.44 10.81
C PRO A 63 3.04 11.02 9.36
N THR A 64 2.13 10.08 9.17
CA THR A 64 1.58 9.71 7.86
C THR A 64 0.08 9.53 7.98
N ALA A 65 -0.66 9.89 6.92
CA ALA A 65 -2.11 9.71 6.88
C ALA A 65 -2.52 8.25 6.59
N GLY A 66 -1.62 7.46 6.01
CA GLY A 66 -1.88 6.09 5.59
C GLY A 66 -0.86 5.62 4.56
N MET A 67 -1.10 4.44 4.00
CA MET A 67 -0.26 3.84 2.97
C MET A 67 -1.11 3.08 1.95
N VAL A 68 -0.69 3.13 0.69
CA VAL A 68 -1.29 2.39 -0.41
C VAL A 68 -0.20 1.57 -1.11
N ILE A 69 -0.45 0.28 -1.33
CA ILE A 69 0.46 -0.61 -2.08
C ILE A 69 -0.18 -0.97 -3.41
N LEU A 70 0.43 -0.48 -4.51
CA LEU A 70 -0.14 -0.53 -5.84
C LEU A 70 0.90 -0.83 -6.94
N PRO A 71 0.84 -1.99 -7.62
CA PRO A 71 0.11 -3.20 -7.21
C PRO A 71 0.75 -3.86 -5.98
N CYS A 72 -0.05 -4.62 -5.22
CA CYS A 72 0.42 -5.48 -4.14
C CYS A 72 0.60 -6.92 -4.66
N SER A 73 1.82 -7.45 -4.55
CA SER A 73 2.10 -8.85 -4.87
C SER A 73 1.67 -9.78 -3.73
N ILE A 74 1.42 -11.06 -4.02
CA ILE A 74 1.16 -12.06 -2.96
C ILE A 74 2.36 -12.17 -2.00
N LYS A 75 3.60 -12.05 -2.49
CA LYS A 75 4.79 -12.02 -1.62
C LYS A 75 4.70 -10.89 -0.60
N THR A 76 4.40 -9.67 -1.07
CA THR A 76 4.25 -8.50 -0.22
C THR A 76 3.10 -8.66 0.77
N LEU A 77 1.94 -9.13 0.31
CA LEU A 77 0.78 -9.42 1.16
C LEU A 77 1.14 -10.40 2.27
N SER A 78 1.79 -11.52 1.91
CA SER A 78 2.25 -12.52 2.87
C SER A 78 3.22 -11.94 3.90
N GLY A 79 4.18 -11.11 3.45
CA GLY A 79 5.11 -10.44 4.36
C GLY A 79 4.40 -9.55 5.37
N ILE A 80 3.40 -8.79 4.94
CA ILE A 80 2.61 -7.91 5.82
C ILE A 80 1.81 -8.72 6.83
N VAL A 81 1.07 -9.74 6.37
CA VAL A 81 0.20 -10.59 7.21
C VAL A 81 0.98 -11.32 8.29
N HIS A 82 2.23 -11.69 8.02
CA HIS A 82 3.08 -12.40 8.99
C HIS A 82 4.06 -11.49 9.73
N SER A 83 3.92 -10.16 9.62
CA SER A 83 4.87 -9.16 10.14
C SER A 83 6.33 -9.44 9.77
N TYR A 84 6.56 -10.06 8.62
CA TYR A 84 7.88 -10.38 8.11
C TYR A 84 8.45 -9.17 7.37
N THR A 85 9.24 -8.39 8.11
CA THR A 85 9.80 -7.11 7.65
C THR A 85 11.19 -7.30 7.04
N ASP A 86 11.22 -7.71 5.77
CA ASP A 86 12.44 -7.95 4.97
C ASP A 86 12.99 -6.70 4.25
N GLY A 87 12.31 -5.56 4.35
CA GLY A 87 12.74 -4.29 3.78
C GLY A 87 11.84 -3.13 4.18
N LEU A 88 12.12 -1.94 3.63
CA LEU A 88 11.40 -0.71 3.97
C LEU A 88 9.91 -0.81 3.67
N LEU A 89 9.52 -1.46 2.56
CA LEU A 89 8.12 -1.55 2.15
C LEU A 89 7.26 -2.34 3.16
N THR A 90 7.72 -3.53 3.55
CA THR A 90 7.02 -4.38 4.54
C THR A 90 7.12 -3.78 5.93
N ARG A 91 8.25 -3.13 6.27
CA ARG A 91 8.39 -2.41 7.54
C ARG A 91 7.47 -1.18 7.65
N ALA A 92 7.37 -0.37 6.61
CA ALA A 92 6.47 0.78 6.60
C ALA A 92 5.01 0.32 6.73
N ALA A 93 4.62 -0.76 6.05
CA ALA A 93 3.28 -1.33 6.20
C ALA A 93 3.00 -1.82 7.64
N ASP A 94 3.96 -2.48 8.27
CA ASP A 94 3.88 -2.90 9.68
C ASP A 94 3.73 -1.70 10.64
N VAL A 95 4.45 -0.60 10.36
CA VAL A 95 4.27 0.68 11.08
C VAL A 95 2.87 1.25 10.89
N ILE A 96 2.33 1.20 9.68
CA ILE A 96 0.98 1.70 9.40
C ILE A 96 -0.05 0.90 10.19
N LEU A 97 0.08 -0.43 10.23
CA LEU A 97 -0.82 -1.30 11.00
C LEU A 97 -0.70 -1.05 12.51
N LYS A 98 0.51 -1.02 13.07
CA LYS A 98 0.69 -0.82 14.52
C LYS A 98 0.24 0.56 15.02
N GLU A 99 0.35 1.59 14.17
CA GLU A 99 -0.13 2.95 14.44
C GLU A 99 -1.61 3.14 14.10
N ARG A 100 -2.32 2.07 13.72
CA ARG A 100 -3.75 2.06 13.35
C ARG A 100 -4.09 3.04 12.23
N ARG A 101 -3.16 3.20 11.29
CA ARG A 101 -3.33 4.06 10.11
C ARG A 101 -3.94 3.25 8.95
N PRO A 102 -4.72 3.88 8.06
CA PRO A 102 -5.26 3.22 6.88
C PRO A 102 -4.18 2.59 5.99
N LEU A 103 -4.25 1.27 5.79
CA LEU A 103 -3.45 0.52 4.80
C LEU A 103 -4.37 -0.01 3.69
N VAL A 104 -4.13 0.39 2.45
CA VAL A 104 -4.86 -0.10 1.27
C VAL A 104 -3.95 -1.01 0.45
N LEU A 105 -4.42 -2.24 0.20
CA LEU A 105 -3.68 -3.27 -0.53
C LEU A 105 -4.38 -3.58 -1.85
N CYS A 106 -3.80 -3.17 -2.97
CA CYS A 106 -4.35 -3.46 -4.29
C CYS A 106 -3.73 -4.75 -4.84
N VAL A 107 -4.18 -5.90 -4.31
CA VAL A 107 -3.68 -7.22 -4.70
C VAL A 107 -3.97 -7.49 -6.18
N ARG A 108 -2.95 -7.85 -6.94
CA ARG A 108 -3.08 -8.24 -8.35
C ARG A 108 -2.43 -9.61 -8.56
N GLU A 109 -3.27 -10.63 -8.71
CA GLU A 109 -2.86 -12.00 -9.04
C GLU A 109 -4.03 -12.73 -9.73
N THR A 110 -3.73 -13.63 -10.67
CA THR A 110 -4.73 -14.48 -11.31
C THR A 110 -4.10 -15.73 -11.94
N PRO A 111 -4.64 -16.95 -11.71
CA PRO A 111 -5.76 -17.26 -10.81
C PRO A 111 -5.36 -17.25 -9.32
N LEU A 112 -6.33 -17.05 -8.43
CA LEU A 112 -6.12 -17.15 -6.98
C LEU A 112 -6.34 -18.58 -6.50
N HIS A 113 -5.40 -19.11 -5.73
CA HIS A 113 -5.59 -20.36 -4.99
C HIS A 113 -5.96 -20.08 -3.52
N ILE A 114 -6.39 -21.12 -2.79
CA ILE A 114 -6.91 -20.96 -1.41
C ILE A 114 -5.93 -20.29 -0.45
N GLY A 115 -4.63 -20.56 -0.57
CA GLY A 115 -3.59 -19.85 0.20
C GLY A 115 -3.61 -18.32 0.00
N HIS A 116 -3.75 -17.83 -1.24
CA HIS A 116 -3.85 -16.40 -1.51
C HIS A 116 -5.10 -15.79 -0.85
N LEU A 117 -6.24 -16.48 -0.96
CA LEU A 117 -7.50 -16.02 -0.37
C LEU A 117 -7.42 -15.93 1.15
N ARG A 118 -6.79 -16.91 1.81
CA ARG A 118 -6.55 -16.87 3.27
C ARG A 118 -5.72 -15.66 3.68
N LEU A 119 -4.66 -15.34 2.95
CA LEU A 119 -3.85 -14.15 3.21
C LEU A 119 -4.66 -12.86 3.03
N MET A 120 -5.50 -12.80 1.99
CA MET A 120 -6.36 -11.64 1.76
C MET A 120 -7.41 -11.47 2.87
N THR A 121 -8.00 -12.56 3.33
CA THR A 121 -8.94 -12.56 4.46
C THR A 121 -8.23 -12.07 5.74
N GLN A 122 -7.08 -12.64 6.07
CA GLN A 122 -6.33 -12.26 7.26
C GLN A 122 -5.92 -10.79 7.23
N ALA A 123 -5.42 -10.29 6.09
CA ALA A 123 -5.10 -8.87 5.95
C ALA A 123 -6.32 -7.94 6.15
N ALA A 124 -7.52 -8.39 5.75
CA ALA A 124 -8.76 -7.65 5.99
C ALA A 124 -9.22 -7.72 7.45
N GLU A 125 -8.90 -8.82 8.16
CA GLU A 125 -9.18 -9.01 9.58
C GLU A 125 -8.21 -8.23 10.48
N ASP A 126 -6.92 -8.19 10.14
CA ASP A 126 -5.91 -7.40 10.85
C ASP A 126 -6.25 -5.91 10.82
N ARG A 127 -6.91 -5.45 9.74
CA ARG A 127 -7.47 -4.10 9.65
C ARG A 127 -8.76 -3.91 10.47
N ARG A 128 -9.49 -5.00 10.78
CA ARG A 128 -10.78 -5.00 11.49
C ARG A 128 -10.67 -5.13 13.01
N GLY A 129 -9.48 -5.38 13.57
CA GLY A 129 -9.26 -5.51 15.01
C GLY A 129 -9.77 -4.34 15.89
N ASP A 130 -10.18 -3.22 15.28
CA ASP A 130 -10.70 -2.03 15.97
C ASP A 130 -12.16 -1.63 15.60
N TYR A 131 -12.98 -2.47 14.93
CA TYR A 131 -14.44 -2.21 14.82
C TYR A 131 -15.24 -2.68 16.06
N ALA A 132 -14.65 -2.62 17.25
CA ALA A 132 -15.42 -2.62 18.49
C ALA A 132 -16.00 -1.20 18.70
N ALA A 133 -17.29 -1.07 18.37
CA ALA A 133 -18.20 0.04 18.65
C ALA A 133 -18.13 1.29 17.73
N GLY A 134 -18.99 1.28 16.71
CA GLY A 134 -19.69 2.49 16.26
C GLY A 134 -19.34 2.99 14.86
N SER A 135 -20.40 3.16 14.06
CA SER A 135 -20.48 3.87 12.77
C SER A 135 -20.13 3.10 11.48
N GLY A 136 -21.20 2.78 10.73
CA GLY A 136 -21.30 3.23 9.34
C GLY A 136 -20.73 2.32 8.26
N PHE A 137 -21.37 1.19 8.01
CA PHE A 137 -21.41 0.63 6.65
C PHE A 137 -22.14 1.65 5.76
N LEU A 138 -21.43 2.40 4.93
CA LEU A 138 -22.05 3.11 3.81
C LEU A 138 -22.43 2.07 2.75
N SER A 139 -23.55 1.39 2.97
CA SER A 139 -24.30 0.71 1.91
C SER A 139 -25.28 1.71 1.30
N SER A 140 -24.87 2.46 0.29
CA SER A 140 -25.81 3.18 -0.57
C SER A 140 -26.44 2.17 -1.54
N SER A 141 -27.65 1.68 -1.25
CA SER A 141 -28.55 1.03 -2.22
C SER A 141 -29.96 0.82 -1.64
N SER A 142 -30.62 1.90 -1.22
CA SER A 142 -32.09 1.93 -1.07
C SER A 142 -32.56 3.35 -0.79
N ASP A 143 -32.51 4.22 -1.80
CA ASP A 143 -33.41 5.39 -1.92
C ASP A 143 -33.57 5.70 -3.42
N VAL A 144 -34.29 4.80 -4.09
CA VAL A 144 -35.07 5.10 -5.29
C VAL A 144 -36.52 4.89 -4.90
N ARG A 145 -37.13 5.97 -4.38
CA ARG A 145 -38.55 6.30 -4.54
C ARG A 145 -38.69 7.81 -4.54
#